data_AF-Q8EDQ7-F1
#
_entry.id   AF-Q8EDQ7-F1
#
_cell.length_a   1.000
_cell.length_b   1.000
_cell.length_c   1.000
_cell.angle_alpha   90.00
_cell.angle_beta   90.00
_cell.angle_gamma   90.00
#
_symmetry.space_group_name_H-M   'P 1'
#
loop_
_entity.id
_entity.type
_entity.pdbx_description
1 polymer ?
#
loop_
_entity_poly.entity_id
_entity_poly.type
_entity_poly.pdbx_seq_one_letter_code
_entity_poly.pdbx_strand_id
1 'polypeptide(L)'
;MTIAVQLNTTSWVLVSSAAAGFMENQTGNVALIRVEDTPPANTDSMGHQLKNEDGLGWSRATAKNIYARLLVGQGSMIVTEG
;
A
#
# COMPACT_ATOMS: atom_id res chain seq x y z
N MET A 1 11.71 -10.23 -1.12
CA MET A 1 12.54 -9.00 -1.26
C MET A 1 11.91 -7.90 -0.42
N THR A 2 12.70 -7.12 0.32
CA THR A 2 12.19 -6.01 1.15
C THR A 2 12.57 -4.66 0.53
N ILE A 3 11.60 -3.76 0.36
CA ILE A 3 11.77 -2.43 -0.22
C ILE A 3 11.00 -1.37 0.59
N ALA A 4 11.40 -0.11 0.44
CA ALA A 4 10.64 1.04 0.91
C ALA A 4 9.90 1.67 -0.28
N VAL A 5 8.58 1.80 -0.17
CA VAL A 5 7.72 2.41 -1.18
C VAL A 5 7.28 3.79 -0.68
N GLN A 6 7.63 4.84 -1.43
CA GLN A 6 7.24 6.20 -1.11
C GLN A 6 5.77 6.45 -1.48
N LEU A 7 4.95 6.76 -0.49
CA LEU A 7 3.55 7.12 -0.64
C LEU A 7 3.35 8.64 -0.58
N ASN A 8 2.26 9.10 -1.22
CA ASN A 8 1.84 10.48 -1.27
C ASN A 8 0.30 10.58 -1.26
N THR A 9 -0.22 11.81 -1.24
CA THR A 9 -1.66 12.08 -1.25
C THR A 9 -2.25 12.30 -2.63
N THR A 10 -1.45 12.36 -3.71
CA THR A 10 -1.92 12.77 -5.04
C THR A 10 -2.16 11.61 -5.98
N SER A 11 -1.65 10.42 -5.66
CA SER A 11 -1.73 9.23 -6.52
C SER A 11 -1.78 7.94 -5.73
N TRP A 12 -2.40 6.92 -6.34
CA TRP A 12 -2.30 5.54 -5.87
C TRP A 12 -1.00 4.92 -6.39
N VAL A 13 -0.09 4.60 -5.47
CA VAL A 13 1.24 4.06 -5.76
C VAL A 13 1.19 2.53 -5.71
N LEU A 14 1.81 1.86 -6.69
CA LEU A 14 1.95 0.40 -6.66
C LEU A 14 2.90 0.01 -5.52
N VAL A 15 2.38 -0.79 -4.59
CA VAL A 15 3.11 -1.27 -3.40
C VAL A 15 3.71 -2.64 -3.67
N SER A 16 2.94 -3.53 -4.31
CA SER A 16 3.35 -4.91 -4.59
C SER A 16 2.54 -5.48 -5.74
N SER A 17 3.13 -6.44 -6.46
CA SER A 17 2.44 -7.33 -7.39
C SER A 17 2.61 -8.81 -7.02
N ALA A 18 3.07 -9.11 -5.81
CA ALA A 18 3.34 -10.49 -5.35
C ALA A 18 2.08 -11.17 -4.80
N ALA A 19 2.08 -12.51 -4.85
CA ALA A 19 0.98 -13.32 -4.31
C ALA A 19 0.90 -13.29 -2.77
N ALA A 20 2.04 -13.12 -2.09
CA ALA A 20 2.13 -13.06 -0.65
C ALA A 20 3.22 -12.09 -0.18
N GLY A 21 3.09 -11.64 1.06
CA GLY A 21 4.07 -10.77 1.68
C GLY A 21 3.56 -10.10 2.96
N PHE A 22 4.31 -9.11 3.41
CA PHE A 22 4.00 -8.30 4.57
C PHE A 22 4.35 -6.84 4.31
N MET A 23 3.49 -5.91 4.74
CA MET A 23 3.75 -4.48 4.67
C MET A 23 3.56 -3.82 6.02
N GLU A 24 4.35 -2.78 6.28
CA GLU A 24 4.31 -1.98 7.49
C GLU A 24 4.27 -0.50 7.13
N ASN A 25 3.35 0.23 7.74
CA ASN A 25 3.19 1.66 7.48
C ASN A 25 4.08 2.50 8.41
N GLN A 26 5.20 3.00 7.90
CA GLN A 26 6.11 3.89 8.63
C GLN A 26 6.02 5.35 8.14
N THR A 27 4.85 5.76 7.65
CA THR A 27 4.68 7.05 6.96
C THR A 27 4.35 8.21 7.90
N GLY A 28 4.11 7.94 9.19
CA GLY A 28 3.60 8.91 10.16
C GLY A 28 2.12 9.24 9.99
N ASN A 29 1.43 8.67 8.99
CA ASN A 29 0.04 8.99 8.63
C ASN A 29 -0.75 7.73 8.29
N VAL A 30 -2.07 7.85 8.14
CA VAL A 30 -2.91 6.73 7.71
C VAL A 30 -2.73 6.49 6.21
N ALA A 31 -2.42 5.25 5.84
CA ALA A 31 -2.40 4.78 4.47
C ALA A 31 -3.76 4.15 4.10
N LEU A 32 -4.24 4.41 2.90
CA LEU A 32 -5.34 3.69 2.26
C LEU A 32 -4.75 2.65 1.33
N ILE A 33 -5.30 1.43 1.36
CA ILE A 33 -4.83 0.28 0.58
C ILE A 33 -6.00 -0.28 -0.24
N ARG A 34 -5.71 -0.64 -1.49
CA ARG A 34 -6.63 -1.34 -2.40
C ARG A 34 -5.91 -2.43 -3.17
N VAL A 35 -6.69 -3.41 -3.63
CA VAL A 35 -6.20 -4.45 -4.52
C VAL A 35 -7.03 -4.46 -5.78
N GLU A 36 -6.40 -4.13 -6.90
CA GLU A 36 -7.05 -3.93 -8.21
C GLU A 36 -6.11 -4.32 -9.33
N ASP A 37 -6.63 -4.52 -10.55
CA ASP A 37 -5.79 -4.84 -11.70
C ASP A 37 -5.08 -3.59 -12.27
N THR A 38 -5.63 -2.40 -12.04
CA THR A 38 -5.07 -1.11 -12.48
C THR A 38 -5.10 -0.08 -11.34
N PRO A 39 -4.27 0.99 -11.39
CA PRO A 39 -4.29 2.02 -10.36
C PRO A 39 -5.68 2.68 -10.28
N PRO A 40 -6.26 2.84 -9.08
CA PRO A 40 -7.49 3.60 -8.90
C PRO A 40 -7.32 5.07 -9.31
N ALA A 41 -8.45 5.75 -9.56
CA ALA A 41 -8.43 7.17 -9.89
C ALA A 41 -7.86 8.02 -8.74
N ASN A 42 -7.09 9.06 -9.07
CA ASN A 42 -6.47 9.95 -8.06
C ASN A 42 -7.49 10.72 -7.20
N THR A 43 -8.73 10.87 -7.69
CA THR A 43 -9.84 11.46 -6.93
C THR A 43 -10.51 10.47 -5.97
N ASP A 44 -10.19 9.18 -6.05
CA ASP A 44 -10.80 8.14 -5.21
C ASP A 44 -10.09 8.05 -3.86
N SER A 45 -10.85 8.22 -2.78
CA SER A 45 -10.38 8.15 -1.39
C SER A 45 -10.94 6.94 -0.62
N MET A 46 -11.59 5.99 -1.30
CA MET A 46 -12.07 4.77 -0.65
C MET A 46 -10.97 3.70 -0.66
N GLY A 47 -10.65 3.14 0.50
CA GLY A 47 -9.69 2.04 0.65
C GLY A 47 -9.64 1.54 2.09
N HIS A 48 -9.01 0.38 2.29
CA HIS A 48 -8.77 -0.14 3.63
C HIS A 48 -7.70 0.69 4.34
N GLN A 49 -7.93 1.04 5.60
CA GLN A 49 -6.98 1.84 6.35
C GLN A 49 -5.92 0.96 7.01
N LEU A 50 -4.65 1.36 6.86
CA LEU A 50 -3.53 0.88 7.67
C LEU A 50 -2.99 2.07 8.46
N LYS A 51 -3.07 2.00 9.78
CA LYS A 51 -2.63 3.09 10.66
C LYS A 51 -1.11 3.19 10.66
N ASN A 52 -0.58 4.31 11.15
CA ASN A 52 0.86 4.43 11.36
C ASN A 52 1.35 3.35 12.34
N GLU A 53 2.53 2.81 12.09
CA GLU A 53 3.18 1.73 12.84
C GLU A 53 2.39 0.41 12.88
N ASP A 54 1.37 0.27 12.02
CA ASP A 54 0.61 -0.95 11.86
C ASP A 54 1.12 -1.77 10.67
N GLY A 55 0.89 -3.08 10.73
CA GLY A 55 1.36 -4.05 9.75
C GLY A 55 0.25 -4.94 9.22
N LEU A 56 0.34 -5.30 7.94
CA LEU A 56 -0.61 -6.17 7.27
C LEU A 56 0.11 -7.23 6.44
N GLY A 57 -0.11 -8.50 6.80
CA GLY A 57 0.26 -9.63 5.95
C GLY A 57 -0.79 -9.89 4.88
N TRP A 58 -0.37 -10.33 3.69
CA TRP A 58 -1.27 -10.83 2.66
C TRP A 58 -0.80 -12.16 2.09
N SER A 59 -1.77 -12.95 1.62
CA SER A 59 -1.55 -14.19 0.89
C SER A 59 -2.74 -14.45 -0.03
N ARG A 60 -2.48 -14.74 -1.30
CA ARG A 60 -3.46 -14.94 -2.35
C ARG A 60 -3.06 -16.11 -3.24
N ALA A 61 -4.06 -16.82 -3.78
CA ALA A 61 -3.82 -17.90 -4.75
C ALA A 61 -3.21 -17.40 -6.07
N THR A 62 -3.45 -16.14 -6.43
CA THR A 62 -2.89 -15.50 -7.62
C THR A 62 -2.42 -14.10 -7.26
N ALA A 63 -1.26 -13.72 -7.78
CA ALA A 63 -0.70 -12.38 -7.69
C ALA A 63 -1.72 -11.32 -8.18
N LYS A 64 -1.88 -10.25 -7.40
CA LYS A 64 -2.72 -9.09 -7.73
C LYS A 64 -2.01 -7.82 -7.27
N ASN A 65 -2.16 -6.75 -8.03
CA ASN A 65 -1.52 -5.47 -7.69
C ASN A 65 -2.16 -4.88 -6.44
N ILE A 66 -1.32 -4.48 -5.50
CA ILE A 66 -1.72 -3.75 -4.30
C ILE A 66 -1.28 -2.31 -4.48
N TYR A 67 -2.22 -1.38 -4.36
CA TYR A 67 -1.97 0.04 -4.43
C TYR A 67 -2.21 0.69 -3.07
N ALA A 68 -1.42 1.72 -2.76
CA ALA A 68 -1.65 2.53 -1.58
C ALA A 68 -1.46 4.02 -1.84
N ARG A 69 -2.12 4.84 -1.01
CA ARG A 69 -1.94 6.29 -0.95
C ARG A 69 -2.05 6.75 0.49
N LEU A 70 -1.57 7.95 0.80
CA LEU A 70 -1.82 8.57 2.10
C LEU A 70 -3.06 9.46 2.07
N LEU A 71 -3.69 9.58 3.23
CA LEU A 71 -4.73 10.60 3.44
C LEU A 71 -4.13 12.00 3.54
N VAL A 72 -2.97 12.12 4.19
CA VAL A 72 -2.22 13.37 4.35
C VAL A 72 -0.71 13.09 4.31
N GLY A 73 0.07 14.09 3.91
CA GLY A 73 1.54 14.03 3.94
C GLY A 73 2.18 13.10 2.91
N GLN A 74 3.39 12.65 3.22
CA GLN A 74 4.21 11.76 2.41
C GLN A 74 5.09 10.92 3.35
N GLY A 75 5.43 9.70 2.96
CA GLY A 75 6.28 8.84 3.78
C GLY A 75 6.48 7.46 3.16
N SER A 76 7.22 6.59 3.85
CA SER A 76 7.59 5.27 3.35
C SER A 76 6.75 4.16 3.97
N MET A 77 6.23 3.28 3.13
CA MET A 77 5.71 1.98 3.52
C MET A 77 6.80 0.93 3.28
N ILE A 78 7.08 0.10 4.27
CA ILE A 78 8.03 -1.00 4.12
C ILE A 78 7.26 -2.22 3.62
N VAL A 79 7.75 -2.86 2.57
CA VAL A 79 7.08 -3.99 1.91
C VAL A 79 8.08 -5.12 1.76
N THR A 80 7.70 -6.31 2.19
CA THR A 80 8.45 -7.55 1.98
C THR A 80 7.60 -8.51 1.16
N GLU A 81 8.00 -8.77 -0.07
CA GLU A 81 7.37 -9.75 -0.95
C GLU A 81 7.98 -11.14 -0.74
N GLY A 82 7.13 -12.16 -0.69
CA GLY A 82 7.48 -13.59 -0.55
C GLY A 82 7.40 -14.36 -1.84
#